data_AF-A0A949APX2-F1
#
_entry.id   AF-A0A949APX2-F1
#
_cell.length_a   1.000
_cell.length_b   1.000
_cell.length_c   1.000
_cell.angle_alpha   90.00
_cell.angle_beta   90.00
_cell.angle_gamma   90.00
#
_symmetry.space_group_name_H-M   'P 1'
#
loop_
_entity.id
_entity.type
_entity.pdbx_description
1 polymer ?
#
loop_
_entity_poly.entity_id
_entity_poly.type
_entity_poly.pdbx_seq_one_letter_code
_entity_poly.pdbx_strand_id
1 'polypeptide(L)'
;MTSDLTTVAIPVQPWFADHCFNGRIVLPAVETMLLLATEVAAIHPEINLRVMDHVRFARFLEIPAQSNTVEVLFECRQNKDGSVHAKLLSRRQSKAMARLQEHGEILFFPAPENHHCIANLPPAPLAASETKVPAEQVYRELVPFGPSYHTLQETLHLSGQVAWGRLKAPVFQHAPDRARDSLGSPFPLDGAFHAACVLGQRFTDFVPFPVGFDRRIISRPTQPGGSYRTRVQLLSRSRDELLFDLRIFDDQGNIFESVTGIRMRDVSGGKIKPPEWLRDGRIK
;
A
#
# COMPACT_ATOMS: atom_id res chain seq x y z
N MET A 1 10.38 27.81 10.41
CA MET A 1 9.19 27.02 10.00
C MET A 1 8.88 26.09 11.16
N THR A 2 7.68 26.18 11.70
CA THR A 2 7.18 25.36 12.81
C THR A 2 6.54 24.11 12.24
N SER A 3 6.85 22.95 12.81
CA SER A 3 6.10 21.70 12.60
C SER A 3 5.06 21.59 13.70
N ASP A 4 3.82 21.34 13.34
CA ASP A 4 2.76 21.12 14.31
C ASP A 4 2.67 19.63 14.62
N LEU A 5 2.77 19.28 15.90
CA LEU A 5 2.69 17.92 16.40
C LEU A 5 1.43 17.77 17.26
N THR A 6 0.46 17.02 16.77
CA THR A 6 -0.82 16.78 17.46
C THR A 6 -0.99 15.31 17.81
N THR A 7 -1.86 15.02 18.77
CA THR A 7 -2.23 13.65 19.12
C THR A 7 -3.53 13.29 18.39
N VAL A 8 -3.55 12.14 17.74
CA VAL A 8 -4.69 11.64 16.96
C VAL A 8 -5.05 10.25 17.48
N ALA A 9 -6.35 9.97 17.63
CA ALA A 9 -6.84 8.65 18.00
C ALA A 9 -7.37 7.94 16.75
N ILE A 10 -6.78 6.79 16.42
CA ILE A 10 -7.22 5.93 15.32
C ILE A 10 -8.28 4.98 15.87
N PRO A 11 -9.55 5.04 15.42
CA PRO A 11 -10.54 4.04 15.77
C PRO A 11 -10.15 2.69 15.15
N VAL A 12 -10.08 1.64 15.96
CA VAL A 12 -9.76 0.29 15.48
C VAL A 12 -10.97 -0.27 14.74
N GLN A 13 -10.77 -0.54 13.45
CA GLN A 13 -11.81 -1.09 12.58
C GLN A 13 -11.83 -2.62 12.65
N PRO A 14 -12.99 -3.27 12.49
CA PRO A 14 -13.09 -4.73 12.57
C PRO A 14 -12.15 -5.48 11.63
N TRP A 15 -11.96 -4.95 10.41
CA TRP A 15 -11.10 -5.56 9.41
C TRP A 15 -9.61 -5.50 9.77
N PHE A 16 -9.16 -4.61 10.67
CA PHE A 16 -7.74 -4.52 11.01
C PHE A 16 -7.19 -5.84 11.57
N ALA A 17 -8.01 -6.64 12.26
CA ALA A 17 -7.63 -7.95 12.77
C ALA A 17 -7.10 -8.91 11.69
N ASP A 18 -7.51 -8.71 10.44
CA ASP A 18 -7.09 -9.53 9.30
C ASP A 18 -5.74 -9.09 8.71
N HIS A 19 -5.19 -7.94 9.12
CA HIS A 19 -3.86 -7.49 8.66
C HIS A 19 -2.79 -7.81 9.71
N CYS A 20 -2.35 -9.07 9.71
CA CYS A 20 -1.39 -9.58 10.67
C CYS A 20 0.01 -9.78 10.07
N PHE A 21 1.04 -9.34 10.80
CA PHE A 21 2.43 -9.66 10.51
C PHE A 21 3.07 -10.36 11.72
N ASN A 22 3.58 -11.57 11.52
CA ASN A 22 4.20 -12.39 12.57
C ASN A 22 3.32 -12.53 13.84
N GLY A 23 2.03 -12.79 13.64
CA GLY A 23 1.04 -12.97 14.71
C GLY A 23 0.58 -11.68 15.41
N ARG A 24 0.99 -10.50 14.91
CA ARG A 24 0.58 -9.20 15.46
C ARG A 24 -0.27 -8.45 14.45
N ILE A 25 -1.34 -7.82 14.94
CA ILE A 25 -2.13 -6.89 14.15
C ILE A 25 -1.28 -5.66 13.87
N VAL A 26 -1.12 -5.29 12.61
CA VAL A 26 -0.37 -4.10 12.19
C VAL A 26 -1.23 -3.24 11.28
N LEU A 27 -1.19 -1.92 11.46
CA LEU A 27 -1.92 -1.01 10.58
C LEU A 27 -1.41 -1.17 9.14
N PRO A 28 -2.29 -1.40 8.15
CA PRO A 28 -1.89 -1.47 6.75
C PRO A 28 -1.26 -0.17 6.27
N ALA A 29 -0.35 -0.31 5.30
CA ALA A 29 0.27 0.83 4.63
C ALA A 29 -0.79 1.75 3.99
N VAL A 30 -1.82 1.17 3.37
CA VAL A 30 -2.92 1.91 2.74
C VAL A 30 -3.80 2.67 3.74
N GLU A 31 -3.98 2.15 4.96
CA GLU A 31 -4.70 2.84 6.03
C GLU A 31 -3.85 3.96 6.65
N THR A 32 -2.52 3.78 6.71
CA THR A 32 -1.59 4.87 7.07
C THR A 32 -1.69 6.04 6.10
N MET A 33 -1.80 5.77 4.79
CA MET A 33 -2.00 6.83 3.79
C MET A 33 -3.32 7.56 3.98
N LEU A 34 -4.40 6.81 4.23
CA LEU A 34 -5.71 7.39 4.43
C LEU A 34 -5.73 8.28 5.67
N LEU A 35 -5.17 7.81 6.79
CA LEU A 35 -5.07 8.60 8.02
C LEU A 35 -4.31 9.91 7.80
N LEU A 36 -3.12 9.84 7.17
CA LEU A 36 -2.33 11.04 6.88
C LEU A 36 -3.08 12.00 5.95
N ALA A 37 -3.78 11.48 4.94
CA ALA A 37 -4.59 12.29 4.05
C ALA A 37 -5.79 12.94 4.77
N THR A 38 -6.45 12.24 5.70
CA THR A 38 -7.55 12.77 6.52
C THR A 38 -7.08 13.95 7.37
N GLU A 39 -5.97 13.79 8.10
CA GLU A 39 -5.43 14.86 8.95
C GLU A 39 -4.93 16.05 8.13
N VAL A 40 -4.25 15.81 7.00
CA VAL A 40 -3.84 16.88 6.09
C VAL A 40 -5.05 17.61 5.51
N ALA A 41 -6.11 16.91 5.11
CA ALA A 41 -7.30 17.53 4.53
C ALA A 41 -8.06 18.43 5.51
N ALA A 42 -7.96 18.14 6.81
CA ALA A 42 -8.57 18.93 7.88
C ALA A 42 -7.83 20.25 8.12
N ILE A 43 -6.50 20.27 7.95
CA ILE A 43 -5.65 21.44 8.22
C ILE A 43 -5.39 22.25 6.94
N HIS A 44 -5.24 21.58 5.80
CA HIS A 44 -4.85 22.14 4.50
C HIS A 44 -5.87 21.74 3.41
N PRO A 45 -7.05 22.38 3.38
CA PRO A 45 -8.11 22.02 2.45
C PRO A 45 -7.78 22.29 0.97
N GLU A 46 -6.71 23.02 0.67
CA GLU A 46 -6.21 23.31 -0.68
C GLU A 46 -5.38 22.16 -1.29
N ILE A 47 -4.95 21.20 -0.47
CA ILE A 47 -4.07 20.12 -0.89
C ILE A 47 -4.78 19.09 -1.77
N ASN A 48 -4.11 18.65 -2.83
CA ASN A 48 -4.60 17.58 -3.67
C ASN A 48 -4.24 16.20 -3.10
N LEU A 49 -5.21 15.59 -2.41
CA LEU A 49 -5.03 14.27 -1.80
C LEU A 49 -4.87 13.12 -2.82
N ARG A 50 -5.21 13.36 -4.10
CA ARG A 50 -5.08 12.35 -5.17
C ARG A 50 -3.66 12.16 -5.67
N VAL A 51 -2.73 13.00 -5.24
CA VAL A 51 -1.31 12.88 -5.56
C VAL A 51 -0.52 12.78 -4.25
N MET A 52 0.22 11.69 -4.10
CA MET A 52 1.12 11.46 -2.97
C MET A 52 2.51 11.20 -3.50
N ASP A 53 3.48 12.00 -3.07
CA ASP A 53 4.88 11.86 -3.46
C ASP A 53 5.73 11.43 -2.26
N HIS A 54 6.86 10.78 -2.55
CA HIS A 54 7.87 10.36 -1.57
C HIS A 54 7.31 9.61 -0.36
N VAL A 55 6.38 8.69 -0.61
CA VAL A 55 5.75 7.90 0.45
C VAL A 55 6.73 6.89 1.03
N ARG A 56 6.75 6.76 2.35
CA ARG A 56 7.58 5.78 3.06
C ARG A 56 6.83 5.13 4.22
N PHE A 57 7.15 3.86 4.46
CA PHE A 57 6.69 3.05 5.58
C PHE A 57 7.90 2.60 6.40
N ALA A 58 8.23 3.35 7.43
CA ALA A 58 9.48 3.18 8.18
C ALA A 58 9.40 1.99 9.15
N ARG A 59 8.28 1.85 9.86
CA ARG A 59 8.03 0.81 10.87
C ARG A 59 6.54 0.48 10.97
N PHE A 60 6.23 -0.78 11.24
CA PHE A 60 4.86 -1.17 11.56
C PHE A 60 4.33 -0.41 12.78
N LEU A 61 3.10 0.08 12.66
CA LEU A 61 2.30 0.49 13.81
C LEU A 61 1.51 -0.75 14.26
N GLU A 62 1.94 -1.34 15.37
CA GLU A 62 1.23 -2.47 15.98
C GLU A 62 -0.06 -1.95 16.64
N ILE A 63 -1.17 -2.63 16.39
CA ILE A 63 -2.46 -2.36 17.04
C ILE A 63 -2.54 -3.29 18.25
N PRO A 64 -2.58 -2.77 19.48
CA PRO A 64 -2.64 -3.62 20.66
C PRO A 64 -3.92 -4.47 20.66
N ALA A 65 -3.81 -5.71 21.16
CA ALA A 65 -4.97 -6.57 21.30
C ALA A 65 -6.03 -5.91 22.20
N GLN A 66 -7.31 -6.07 21.85
CA GLN A 66 -8.46 -5.57 22.61
C GLN A 66 -8.54 -4.03 22.71
N SER A 67 -7.72 -3.29 21.96
CA SER A 67 -7.86 -1.83 21.83
C SER A 67 -8.99 -1.47 20.87
N ASN A 68 -9.85 -0.55 21.29
CA ASN A 68 -10.83 0.09 20.41
C ASN A 68 -10.26 1.33 19.71
N THR A 69 -9.16 1.87 20.22
CA THR A 69 -8.45 3.02 19.66
C THR A 69 -6.94 2.86 19.80
N VAL A 70 -6.19 3.45 18.88
CA VAL A 70 -4.72 3.57 18.95
C VAL A 70 -4.36 5.05 18.95
N GLU A 71 -3.69 5.49 20.01
CA GLU A 71 -3.16 6.85 20.07
C GLU A 71 -1.84 6.95 19.30
N VAL A 72 -1.77 7.93 18.40
CA VAL A 72 -0.60 8.26 17.57
C VAL A 72 -0.35 9.75 17.61
N LEU A 73 0.83 10.16 17.15
CA LEU A 73 1.12 11.56 16.91
C LEU A 73 1.15 11.82 15.41
N PHE A 74 0.56 12.93 15.01
CA PHE A 74 0.58 13.44 13.66
C PHE A 74 1.49 14.66 13.63
N GLU A 75 2.52 14.63 12.79
CA GLU A 75 3.39 15.77 12.54
C GLU A 75 3.08 16.33 11.15
N CYS A 76 2.81 17.63 11.07
CA CYS A 76 2.56 18.33 9.81
C CYS A 76 3.51 19.50 9.66
N ARG A 77 4.08 19.65 8.46
CA ARG A 77 4.89 20.81 8.09
C ARG A 77 4.55 21.27 6.68
N GLN A 78 4.08 22.51 6.56
CA GLN A 78 3.96 23.19 5.28
C GLN A 78 5.30 23.82 4.87
N ASN A 79 5.72 23.56 3.63
CA ASN A 79 6.91 24.13 3.02
C ASN A 79 6.58 25.45 2.29
N LYS A 80 7.60 26.23 1.90
CA LYS A 80 7.42 27.53 1.21
C LYS A 80 6.70 27.44 -0.14
N ASP A 81 6.80 26.29 -0.81
CA ASP A 81 6.16 26.02 -2.10
C ASP A 81 4.71 25.55 -1.95
N GLY A 82 4.17 25.55 -0.72
CA GLY A 82 2.83 25.09 -0.40
C GLY A 82 2.71 23.57 -0.23
N SER A 83 3.78 22.80 -0.48
CA SER A 83 3.76 21.35 -0.22
C SER A 83 3.67 21.07 1.28
N VAL A 84 2.99 19.98 1.64
CA VAL A 84 2.75 19.56 3.01
C VAL A 84 3.42 18.21 3.24
N HIS A 85 4.39 18.19 4.17
CA HIS A 85 5.03 16.97 4.63
C HIS A 85 4.33 16.50 5.90
N ALA A 86 3.74 15.30 5.84
CA ALA A 86 2.98 14.72 6.93
C ALA A 86 3.63 13.42 7.41
N LYS A 87 3.66 13.20 8.73
CA LYS A 87 4.21 11.99 9.35
C LYS A 87 3.29 11.41 10.41
N LEU A 88 3.29 10.09 10.47
CA LEU A 88 2.64 9.31 11.51
C LEU A 88 3.71 8.79 12.48
N LEU A 89 3.59 9.15 13.75
CA LEU A 89 4.55 8.81 14.80
C LEU A 89 3.85 8.12 15.98
N SER A 90 4.60 7.39 16.80
CA SER A 90 4.14 6.93 18.12
C SER A 90 5.18 7.21 19.19
N ARG A 91 4.74 7.27 20.46
CA ARG A 91 5.65 7.33 21.59
C ARG A 91 6.08 5.91 21.97
N ARG A 92 7.37 5.61 21.85
CA ARG A 92 7.95 4.42 22.48
C ARG A 92 8.59 4.80 23.81
N GLN A 93 8.10 4.19 24.88
CA GLN A 93 8.79 4.22 26.16
C GLN A 93 9.91 3.18 26.16
N SER A 94 11.12 3.64 26.48
CA SER A 94 12.21 2.77 26.92
C SER A 94 12.45 3.01 28.42
N LYS A 95 13.19 2.11 29.08
CA LYS A 95 13.52 2.24 30.52
C LYS A 95 14.18 3.58 30.89
N ALA A 96 14.79 4.29 29.93
CA ALA A 96 15.55 5.52 30.18
C ALA A 96 14.92 6.78 29.55
N MET A 97 14.22 6.67 28.41
CA MET A 97 13.67 7.84 27.68
C MET A 97 12.45 7.47 26.83
N ALA A 98 11.53 8.42 26.67
CA ALA A 98 10.53 8.37 25.61
C ALA A 98 11.16 8.81 24.28
N ARG A 99 11.01 7.99 23.24
CA ARG A 99 11.45 8.30 21.87
C ARG A 99 10.26 8.30 20.93
N LEU A 100 10.28 9.19 19.94
CA LEU A 100 9.31 9.16 18.86
C LEU A 100 9.76 8.10 17.83
N GLN A 101 8.83 7.25 17.41
CA GLN A 101 9.03 6.29 16.35
C GLN A 101 8.19 6.70 15.14
N GLU A 102 8.83 6.85 13.98
CA GLU A 102 8.15 7.08 12.71
C GLU A 102 7.59 5.78 12.13
N HIS A 103 6.36 5.85 11.62
CA HIS A 103 5.64 4.74 10.99
C HIS A 103 5.45 4.97 9.50
N GLY A 104 5.05 6.17 9.10
CA GLY A 104 4.95 6.54 7.70
C GLY A 104 5.07 8.04 7.48
N GLU A 105 5.48 8.40 6.27
CA GLU A 105 5.55 9.79 5.81
C GLU A 105 5.06 9.93 4.37
N ILE A 106 4.44 11.07 4.07
CA ILE A 106 3.93 11.43 2.74
C ILE A 106 4.21 12.91 2.48
N LEU A 107 4.64 13.22 1.25
CA LEU A 107 4.64 14.58 0.74
C LEU A 107 3.41 14.80 -0.15
N PHE A 108 2.63 15.81 0.19
CA PHE A 108 1.50 16.26 -0.61
C PHE A 108 1.82 17.61 -1.26
N PHE A 109 1.25 17.85 -2.44
CA PHE A 109 1.37 19.12 -3.14
C PHE A 109 0.01 19.81 -3.26
N PRO A 110 -0.01 21.15 -3.33
CA PRO A 110 -1.19 21.88 -3.79
C PRO A 110 -1.62 21.35 -5.15
N ALA A 111 -2.91 21.38 -5.45
CA ALA A 111 -3.39 20.95 -6.76
C ALA A 111 -2.77 21.78 -7.89
N PRO A 112 -2.06 21.19 -8.86
CA PRO A 112 -1.94 21.80 -10.18
C PRO A 112 -3.23 21.50 -10.96
N GLU A 113 -3.62 22.41 -11.86
CA GLU A 113 -4.69 22.13 -12.82
C GLU A 113 -4.32 20.90 -13.66
N ASN A 114 -5.18 19.88 -13.63
CA ASN A 114 -5.21 18.74 -14.55
C ASN A 114 -4.00 17.78 -14.55
N HIS A 115 -4.08 16.74 -13.71
CA HIS A 115 -3.35 15.49 -13.96
C HIS A 115 -4.23 14.50 -14.75
N HIS A 116 -4.32 14.68 -16.06
CA HIS A 116 -4.85 13.65 -16.94
C HIS A 116 -3.77 12.58 -17.19
N CYS A 117 -3.90 11.42 -16.55
CA CYS A 117 -3.13 10.26 -16.95
C CYS A 117 -3.93 9.50 -18.01
N ILE A 118 -3.74 9.85 -19.29
CA ILE A 118 -4.28 9.05 -20.40
C ILE A 118 -3.15 8.18 -20.92
N ALA A 119 -3.14 6.93 -20.48
CA ALA A 119 -2.49 5.85 -21.20
C ALA A 119 -3.41 4.63 -21.10
N ASN A 120 -4.02 4.22 -22.21
CA ASN A 120 -4.67 2.92 -22.27
C ASN A 120 -3.62 1.85 -21.96
N LEU A 121 -3.86 1.02 -20.94
CA LEU A 121 -3.00 -0.14 -20.74
C LEU A 121 -3.22 -1.11 -21.92
N PRO A 122 -2.15 -1.65 -22.52
CA PRO A 122 -2.29 -2.76 -23.45
C PRO A 122 -2.90 -3.97 -22.73
N PRO A 123 -3.60 -4.86 -23.45
CA PRO A 123 -4.15 -6.09 -22.87
C PRO A 123 -3.05 -6.96 -22.24
N ALA A 124 -3.44 -7.80 -21.28
CA ALA A 124 -2.53 -8.73 -20.62
C ALA A 124 -1.71 -9.54 -21.66
N PRO A 125 -0.40 -9.73 -21.48
CA PRO A 125 0.37 -10.55 -22.40
C PRO A 125 -0.13 -12.00 -22.34
N LEU A 126 -0.52 -12.56 -23.48
CA LEU A 126 -0.56 -13.99 -23.68
C LEU A 126 0.90 -14.47 -23.79
N ALA A 127 1.55 -14.69 -22.66
CA ALA A 127 2.91 -15.20 -22.63
C ALA A 127 2.92 -16.74 -22.62
N ALA A 128 3.86 -17.33 -23.33
CA ALA A 128 3.99 -18.78 -23.49
C ALA A 128 4.34 -19.53 -22.18
N SER A 129 4.85 -18.84 -21.15
CA SER A 129 5.18 -19.42 -19.83
C SER A 129 4.56 -18.59 -18.72
N GLU A 130 3.26 -18.80 -18.50
CA GLU A 130 2.47 -18.17 -17.45
C GLU A 130 2.38 -19.10 -16.24
N THR A 131 2.83 -18.63 -15.07
CA THR A 131 2.54 -19.27 -13.79
C THR A 131 1.20 -18.74 -13.27
N LYS A 132 0.24 -19.63 -13.07
CA LYS A 132 -1.09 -19.31 -12.55
C LYS A 132 -1.14 -19.68 -11.08
N VAL A 133 -1.39 -18.70 -10.21
CA VAL A 133 -1.53 -18.91 -8.78
C VAL A 133 -2.96 -18.56 -8.39
N PRO A 134 -3.80 -19.54 -8.00
CA PRO A 134 -5.14 -19.27 -7.50
C PRO A 134 -5.10 -18.30 -6.31
N ALA A 135 -6.06 -17.38 -6.21
CA ALA A 135 -6.12 -16.40 -5.13
C ALA A 135 -6.14 -17.07 -3.74
N GLU A 136 -6.84 -18.19 -3.60
CA GLU A 136 -6.83 -18.98 -2.36
C GLU A 136 -5.41 -19.44 -1.98
N GLN A 137 -4.61 -19.86 -2.96
CA GLN A 137 -3.21 -20.25 -2.73
C GLN A 137 -2.34 -19.04 -2.38
N VAL A 138 -2.57 -17.88 -3.01
CA VAL A 138 -1.89 -16.63 -2.64
C VAL A 138 -2.10 -16.33 -1.15
N TYR A 139 -3.34 -16.35 -0.69
CA TYR A 139 -3.69 -16.01 0.69
C TYR A 139 -3.43 -17.14 1.70
N ARG A 140 -3.25 -18.38 1.25
CA ARG A 140 -2.85 -19.48 2.13
C ARG A 140 -1.35 -19.52 2.37
N GLU A 141 -0.54 -19.27 1.33
CA GLU A 141 0.89 -19.61 1.34
C GLU A 141 1.82 -18.41 1.16
N LEU A 142 1.40 -17.37 0.43
CA LEU A 142 2.31 -16.32 -0.06
C LEU A 142 2.14 -14.99 0.66
N VAL A 143 0.90 -14.60 0.93
CA VAL A 143 0.52 -13.37 1.62
C VAL A 143 -0.63 -13.69 2.58
N PRO A 144 -0.35 -14.32 3.74
CA PRO A 144 -1.38 -14.93 4.59
C PRO A 144 -2.13 -13.92 5.47
N PHE A 145 -2.66 -12.86 4.88
CA PHE A 145 -3.61 -11.97 5.52
C PHE A 145 -5.00 -12.61 5.61
N GLY A 146 -5.81 -12.13 6.55
CA GLY A 146 -7.16 -12.62 6.79
C GLY A 146 -8.19 -12.14 5.74
N PRO A 147 -9.44 -12.66 5.81
CA PRO A 147 -10.44 -12.54 4.75
C PRO A 147 -10.76 -11.12 4.31
N SER A 148 -10.72 -10.12 5.19
CA SER A 148 -10.98 -8.73 4.82
C SER A 148 -9.99 -8.17 3.80
N TYR A 149 -8.78 -8.74 3.72
CA TYR A 149 -7.72 -8.37 2.78
C TYR A 149 -7.57 -9.36 1.62
N HIS A 150 -8.53 -10.27 1.45
CA HIS A 150 -8.61 -11.17 0.30
C HIS A 150 -9.13 -10.45 -0.96
N THR A 151 -8.49 -9.32 -1.30
CA THR A 151 -8.84 -8.47 -2.43
C THR A 151 -8.53 -9.14 -3.78
N LEU A 152 -7.42 -9.86 -3.93
CA LEU A 152 -7.10 -10.61 -5.14
C LEU A 152 -8.15 -11.70 -5.37
N GLN A 153 -8.71 -11.75 -6.57
CA GLN A 153 -9.75 -12.72 -6.94
C GLN A 153 -9.25 -13.68 -8.02
N GLU A 154 -9.94 -14.82 -8.12
CA GLU A 154 -9.73 -15.83 -9.16
C GLU A 154 -8.28 -16.34 -9.21
N THR A 155 -7.49 -15.86 -10.17
CA THR A 155 -6.13 -16.28 -10.43
C THR A 155 -5.23 -15.07 -10.58
N LEU A 156 -4.07 -15.12 -9.92
CA LEU A 156 -2.96 -14.23 -10.18
C LEU A 156 -2.07 -14.87 -11.26
N HIS A 157 -1.85 -14.12 -12.33
CA HIS A 157 -1.07 -14.53 -13.49
C HIS A 157 0.31 -13.91 -13.43
N LEU A 158 1.35 -14.74 -13.38
CA LEU A 158 2.75 -14.31 -13.33
C LEU A 158 3.44 -14.70 -14.63
N SER A 159 4.03 -13.72 -15.31
CA SER A 159 4.75 -13.93 -16.56
C SER A 159 5.97 -13.02 -16.63
N GLY A 160 7.16 -13.61 -16.62
CA GLY A 160 8.41 -12.86 -16.56
C GLY A 160 8.41 -11.88 -15.38
N GLN A 161 8.60 -10.59 -15.68
CA GLN A 161 8.65 -9.50 -14.71
C GLN A 161 7.28 -8.84 -14.44
N VAL A 162 6.18 -9.51 -14.78
CA VAL A 162 4.84 -8.94 -14.73
C VAL A 162 3.88 -9.83 -13.96
N ALA A 163 3.02 -9.22 -13.15
CA ALA A 163 1.86 -9.88 -12.54
C ALA A 163 0.56 -9.19 -12.98
N TRP A 164 -0.46 -9.99 -13.25
CA TRP A 164 -1.82 -9.54 -13.56
C TRP A 164 -2.83 -10.26 -12.69
N GLY A 165 -3.81 -9.53 -12.16
CA GLY A 165 -4.85 -10.12 -11.33
C GLY A 165 -6.12 -9.29 -11.31
N ARG A 166 -7.22 -9.92 -10.88
CA ARG A 166 -8.45 -9.21 -10.55
C ARG A 166 -8.44 -8.81 -9.09
N LEU A 167 -9.06 -7.68 -8.80
CA LEU A 167 -9.21 -7.12 -7.46
C LEU A 167 -10.69 -6.90 -7.18
N LYS A 168 -11.11 -7.16 -5.95
CA LYS A 168 -12.44 -6.84 -5.44
C LYS A 168 -12.31 -6.09 -4.13
N ALA A 169 -12.81 -4.86 -4.09
CA ALA A 169 -12.94 -4.15 -2.82
C ALA A 169 -14.04 -4.80 -1.97
N PRO A 170 -13.81 -5.02 -0.67
CA PRO A 170 -14.88 -5.42 0.24
C PRO A 170 -15.91 -4.29 0.38
N VAL A 171 -17.10 -4.65 0.88
CA VAL A 171 -18.16 -3.70 1.20
C VAL A 171 -18.13 -3.46 2.71
N PHE A 172 -17.38 -2.44 3.11
CA PHE A 172 -17.39 -1.94 4.49
C PHE A 172 -18.06 -0.58 4.55
N GLN A 173 -18.97 -0.43 5.51
CA GLN A 173 -19.58 0.87 5.78
C GLN A 173 -18.56 1.78 6.45
N HIS A 174 -18.56 3.05 6.06
CA HIS A 174 -17.77 4.09 6.68
C HIS A 174 -18.61 5.36 6.80
N ALA A 175 -18.28 6.21 7.76
CA ALA A 175 -18.82 7.57 7.78
C ALA A 175 -18.32 8.36 6.55
N PRO A 176 -19.05 9.39 6.09
CA PRO A 176 -18.54 10.32 5.08
C PRO A 176 -17.22 10.92 5.53
N ASP A 177 -16.21 10.87 4.67
CA ASP A 177 -14.87 11.39 4.93
C ASP A 177 -14.28 11.90 3.61
N ARG A 178 -13.97 13.20 3.56
CA ARG A 178 -13.42 13.87 2.38
C ARG A 178 -12.18 13.17 1.83
N ALA A 179 -11.30 12.68 2.71
CA ALA A 179 -10.10 11.99 2.28
C ALA A 179 -10.46 10.66 1.64
N ARG A 180 -11.37 9.89 2.25
CA ARG A 180 -11.85 8.62 1.69
C ARG A 180 -12.59 8.82 0.37
N ASP A 181 -13.41 9.86 0.22
CA ASP A 181 -14.08 10.19 -1.04
C ASP A 181 -13.07 10.57 -2.15
N SER A 182 -11.95 11.18 -1.76
CA SER A 182 -10.88 11.57 -2.68
C SER A 182 -9.97 10.40 -3.07
N LEU A 183 -9.69 9.50 -2.13
CA LEU A 183 -8.75 8.39 -2.29
C LEU A 183 -9.42 7.11 -2.80
N GLY A 184 -10.68 6.90 -2.45
CA GLY A 184 -11.41 5.67 -2.71
C GLY A 184 -11.13 4.58 -1.67
N SER A 185 -11.56 3.36 -1.98
CA SER A 185 -11.32 2.18 -1.16
C SER A 185 -9.82 1.86 -1.09
N PRO A 186 -9.25 1.62 0.11
CA PRO A 186 -7.82 1.30 0.24
C PRO A 186 -7.47 -0.13 -0.23
N PHE A 187 -8.47 -1.03 -0.24
CA PHE A 187 -8.26 -2.46 -0.43
C PHE A 187 -7.76 -2.87 -1.83
N PRO A 188 -8.22 -2.28 -2.95
CA PRO A 188 -7.64 -2.54 -4.27
C PRO A 188 -6.14 -2.27 -4.34
N LEU A 189 -5.67 -1.16 -3.76
CA LEU A 189 -4.24 -0.86 -3.73
C LEU A 189 -3.46 -1.87 -2.88
N ASP A 190 -4.00 -2.27 -1.74
CA ASP A 190 -3.39 -3.29 -0.89
C ASP A 190 -3.28 -4.64 -1.63
N GLY A 191 -4.35 -5.07 -2.31
CA GLY A 191 -4.31 -6.25 -3.18
C GLY A 191 -3.31 -6.14 -4.33
N ALA A 192 -3.10 -4.95 -4.89
CA ALA A 192 -2.06 -4.72 -5.87
C ALA A 192 -0.64 -4.82 -5.26
N PHE A 193 -0.44 -4.39 -4.02
CA PHE A 193 0.79 -4.68 -3.27
C PHE A 193 0.98 -6.17 -2.97
N HIS A 194 -0.10 -6.93 -2.75
CA HIS A 194 -0.01 -8.39 -2.63
C HIS A 194 0.46 -9.04 -3.93
N ALA A 195 -0.05 -8.59 -5.09
CA ALA A 195 0.43 -9.04 -6.38
C ALA A 195 1.93 -8.73 -6.58
N ALA A 196 2.38 -7.54 -6.17
CA ALA A 196 3.79 -7.17 -6.18
C ALA A 196 4.65 -8.04 -5.25
N CYS A 197 4.14 -8.33 -4.04
CA CYS A 197 4.77 -9.23 -3.09
C CYS A 197 4.99 -10.61 -3.71
N VAL A 198 3.92 -11.23 -4.24
CA VAL A 198 3.99 -12.54 -4.89
C VAL A 198 4.96 -12.55 -6.07
N LEU A 199 4.92 -11.52 -6.92
CA LEU A 199 5.86 -11.40 -8.04
C LEU A 199 7.31 -11.31 -7.55
N GLY A 200 7.57 -10.52 -6.51
CA GLY A 200 8.91 -10.33 -5.94
C GLY A 200 9.49 -11.58 -5.28
N GLN A 201 8.64 -12.43 -4.71
CA GLN A 201 9.03 -13.72 -4.15
C GLN A 201 9.68 -14.65 -5.20
N ARG A 202 9.38 -14.48 -6.50
CA ARG A 202 10.04 -15.24 -7.57
C ARG A 202 11.52 -14.92 -7.73
N PHE A 203 11.95 -13.74 -7.27
CA PHE A 203 13.26 -13.15 -7.59
C PHE A 203 14.17 -12.94 -6.38
N THR A 204 13.72 -13.30 -5.17
CA THR A 204 14.43 -13.00 -3.93
C THR A 204 14.41 -14.18 -2.97
N ASP A 205 15.30 -14.16 -1.98
CA ASP A 205 15.35 -15.14 -0.88
C ASP A 205 14.57 -14.67 0.36
N PHE A 206 13.66 -13.72 0.20
CA PHE A 206 12.85 -13.16 1.29
C PHE A 206 11.45 -12.85 0.77
N VAL A 207 10.49 -12.64 1.68
CA VAL A 207 9.17 -12.13 1.30
C VAL A 207 9.23 -10.59 1.28
N PRO A 208 9.07 -9.94 0.12
CA PRO A 208 9.21 -8.49 0.00
C PRO A 208 7.92 -7.76 0.41
N PHE A 209 8.04 -6.77 1.29
CA PHE A 209 6.93 -5.91 1.72
C PHE A 209 7.16 -4.47 1.30
N PRO A 210 6.09 -3.68 1.04
CA PRO A 210 6.24 -2.29 0.62
C PRO A 210 6.86 -1.45 1.76
N VAL A 211 7.93 -0.71 1.44
CA VAL A 211 8.56 0.25 2.36
C VAL A 211 8.40 1.70 1.89
N GLY A 212 7.74 1.92 0.76
CA GLY A 212 7.45 3.24 0.20
C GLY A 212 7.35 3.23 -1.31
N PHE A 213 7.06 4.38 -1.90
CA PHE A 213 7.09 4.62 -3.35
C PHE A 213 7.40 6.07 -3.68
N ASP A 214 7.70 6.36 -4.93
CA ASP A 214 7.99 7.72 -5.37
C ASP A 214 6.74 8.53 -5.59
N ARG A 215 5.71 7.96 -6.24
CA ARG A 215 4.49 8.67 -6.56
C ARG A 215 3.27 7.74 -6.64
N ARG A 216 2.14 8.19 -6.10
CA ARG A 216 0.80 7.63 -6.32
C ARG A 216 -0.08 8.72 -6.95
N ILE A 217 -0.83 8.36 -7.98
CA ILE A 217 -1.84 9.20 -8.63
C ILE A 217 -3.17 8.44 -8.65
N ILE A 218 -4.21 9.09 -8.14
CA ILE A 218 -5.59 8.59 -8.14
C ILE A 218 -6.35 9.37 -9.21
N SER A 219 -6.53 8.76 -10.39
CA SER A 219 -7.32 9.35 -11.47
C SER A 219 -8.81 9.27 -11.17
N ARG A 220 -9.24 8.14 -10.61
CA ARG A 220 -10.63 7.87 -10.22
C ARG A 220 -10.62 7.07 -8.92
N PRO A 221 -11.31 7.51 -7.87
CA PRO A 221 -11.39 6.77 -6.62
C PRO A 221 -12.02 5.39 -6.85
N THR A 222 -11.37 4.34 -6.37
CA THR A 222 -12.00 3.01 -6.28
C THR A 222 -13.15 3.05 -5.26
N GLN A 223 -14.12 2.15 -5.40
CA GLN A 223 -15.37 2.15 -4.66
C GLN A 223 -15.49 0.89 -3.81
N PRO A 224 -16.12 0.94 -2.62
CA PRO A 224 -16.52 -0.26 -1.88
C PRO A 224 -17.31 -1.22 -2.78
N GLY A 225 -17.01 -2.51 -2.71
CA GLY A 225 -17.63 -3.50 -3.60
C GLY A 225 -17.23 -3.42 -5.07
N GLY A 226 -16.37 -2.49 -5.48
CA GLY A 226 -15.90 -2.35 -6.86
C GLY A 226 -14.99 -3.49 -7.31
N SER A 227 -15.09 -3.86 -8.59
CA SER A 227 -14.21 -4.86 -9.24
C SER A 227 -13.21 -4.16 -10.16
N TYR A 228 -11.94 -4.56 -10.10
CA TYR A 228 -10.84 -3.95 -10.85
C TYR A 228 -9.87 -5.01 -11.37
N ARG A 229 -8.93 -4.56 -12.18
CA ARG A 229 -7.72 -5.30 -12.57
C ARG A 229 -6.49 -4.57 -12.08
N THR A 230 -5.44 -5.32 -11.83
CA THR A 230 -4.11 -4.76 -11.59
C THR A 230 -3.07 -5.34 -12.54
N ARG A 231 -2.08 -4.51 -12.85
CA ARG A 231 -0.85 -4.89 -13.51
C ARG A 231 0.30 -4.37 -12.66
N VAL A 232 1.18 -5.28 -12.24
CA VAL A 232 2.42 -4.97 -11.55
C VAL A 232 3.59 -5.31 -12.46
N GLN A 233 4.58 -4.43 -12.55
CA GLN A 233 5.79 -4.59 -13.33
C GLN A 233 7.01 -4.45 -12.42
N LEU A 234 7.86 -5.47 -12.36
CA LEU A 234 9.20 -5.34 -11.78
C LEU A 234 10.05 -4.51 -12.74
N LEU A 235 10.70 -3.47 -12.22
CA LEU A 235 11.57 -2.56 -12.97
C LEU A 235 13.05 -2.88 -12.74
N SER A 236 13.43 -3.12 -11.49
CA SER A 236 14.80 -3.43 -11.13
C SER A 236 14.87 -4.27 -9.86
N ARG A 237 16.00 -4.96 -9.69
CA ARG A 237 16.31 -5.76 -8.52
C ARG A 237 17.73 -5.47 -8.07
N SER A 238 17.88 -5.24 -6.78
CA SER A 238 19.14 -5.33 -6.06
C SER A 238 19.09 -6.49 -5.07
N ARG A 239 20.15 -6.67 -4.27
CA ARG A 239 20.20 -7.71 -3.24
C ARG A 239 19.10 -7.55 -2.19
N ASP A 240 18.84 -6.31 -1.77
CA ASP A 240 18.04 -6.01 -0.58
C ASP A 240 16.74 -5.24 -0.90
N GLU A 241 16.53 -4.88 -2.17
CA GLU A 241 15.39 -4.10 -2.63
C GLU A 241 14.94 -4.47 -4.04
N LEU A 242 13.62 -4.53 -4.22
CA LEU A 242 12.94 -4.61 -5.50
C LEU A 242 12.21 -3.30 -5.80
N LEU A 243 12.22 -2.89 -7.07
CA LEU A 243 11.52 -1.71 -7.55
C LEU A 243 10.40 -2.11 -8.51
N PHE A 244 9.17 -1.63 -8.25
CA PHE A 244 8.00 -1.92 -9.07
C PHE A 244 7.23 -0.67 -9.46
N ASP A 245 6.50 -0.78 -10.57
CA ASP A 245 5.36 0.08 -10.88
C ASP A 245 4.09 -0.77 -10.91
N LEU A 246 2.96 -0.17 -10.53
CA LEU A 246 1.66 -0.81 -10.69
C LEU A 246 0.58 0.17 -11.15
N ARG A 247 -0.47 -0.41 -11.74
CA ARG A 247 -1.69 0.29 -12.13
C ARG A 247 -2.92 -0.51 -11.75
N ILE A 248 -4.01 0.19 -11.44
CA ILE A 248 -5.35 -0.36 -11.21
C ILE A 248 -6.28 0.22 -12.26
N PHE A 249 -7.04 -0.61 -12.96
CA PHE A 249 -7.87 -0.23 -14.10
C PHE A 249 -9.11 -1.13 -14.24
N ASP A 250 -10.08 -0.73 -15.05
CA ASP A 250 -11.26 -1.55 -15.37
C ASP A 250 -11.06 -2.47 -16.60
N ASP A 251 -12.09 -3.22 -16.98
CA ASP A 251 -12.04 -4.10 -18.16
C ASP A 251 -11.87 -3.34 -19.49
N GLN A 252 -12.21 -2.03 -19.51
CA GLN A 252 -12.03 -1.15 -20.66
C GLN A 252 -10.65 -0.49 -20.68
N GLY A 253 -9.79 -0.76 -19.69
CA GLY A 253 -8.44 -0.21 -19.59
C GLY A 253 -8.39 1.20 -19.00
N ASN A 254 -9.49 1.72 -18.46
CA ASN A 254 -9.47 3.01 -17.79
C ASN A 254 -8.74 2.92 -16.45
N ILE A 255 -7.78 3.81 -16.24
CA ILE A 255 -6.98 3.85 -15.01
C ILE A 255 -7.78 4.48 -13.87
N PHE A 256 -7.78 3.80 -12.73
CA PHE A 256 -8.24 4.30 -11.43
C PHE A 256 -7.06 4.86 -10.65
N GLU A 257 -5.99 4.08 -10.54
CA GLU A 257 -4.82 4.44 -9.76
C GLU A 257 -3.53 3.99 -10.45
N SER A 258 -2.45 4.76 -10.27
CA SER A 258 -1.09 4.39 -10.68
C SER A 258 -0.13 4.69 -9.55
N VAL A 259 0.81 3.78 -9.32
CA VAL A 259 1.87 3.94 -8.32
C VAL A 259 3.19 3.60 -8.97
N THR A 260 4.17 4.50 -8.86
CA THR A 260 5.48 4.36 -9.46
C THR A 260 6.59 4.34 -8.42
N GLY A 261 7.64 3.59 -8.69
CA GLY A 261 8.83 3.53 -7.84
C GLY A 261 8.58 2.83 -6.50
N ILE A 262 7.70 1.84 -6.46
CA ILE A 262 7.40 1.04 -5.27
C ILE A 262 8.64 0.26 -4.88
N ARG A 263 9.13 0.53 -3.67
CA ARG A 263 10.25 -0.16 -3.06
C ARG A 263 9.72 -1.27 -2.18
N MET A 264 10.15 -2.49 -2.42
CA MET A 264 9.85 -3.63 -1.55
C MET A 264 11.13 -4.25 -0.99
N ARG A 265 11.14 -4.54 0.31
CA ARG A 265 12.31 -5.06 1.05
C ARG A 265 11.89 -6.15 2.05
N ASP A 266 12.88 -6.83 2.60
CA ASP A 266 12.69 -7.72 3.75
C ASP A 266 12.48 -6.92 5.03
N VAL A 267 11.29 -7.05 5.63
CA VAL A 267 10.95 -6.46 6.94
C VAL A 267 10.93 -7.49 8.06
N SER A 268 11.16 -8.78 7.74
CA SER A 268 11.18 -9.89 8.68
C SER A 268 12.57 -10.15 9.27
N GLY A 269 13.61 -9.57 8.69
CA GLY A 269 15.01 -9.85 9.06
C GLY A 269 15.44 -11.27 8.68
N GLY A 270 14.97 -11.77 7.53
CA GLY A 270 15.32 -13.06 6.96
C GLY A 270 14.50 -14.25 7.46
N LYS A 271 13.53 -14.01 8.35
CA LYS A 271 12.75 -15.07 9.02
C LYS A 271 11.68 -15.69 8.12
N ILE A 272 11.16 -14.94 7.16
CA ILE A 272 10.12 -15.41 6.24
C ILE A 272 10.76 -15.63 4.86
N LYS A 273 10.61 -16.84 4.33
CA LYS A 273 11.19 -17.26 3.04
C LYS A 273 10.09 -17.57 2.05
N PRO A 274 10.27 -17.21 0.76
CA PRO A 274 9.32 -17.60 -0.28
C PRO A 274 9.41 -19.12 -0.52
N PRO A 275 8.29 -19.78 -0.89
CA PRO A 275 8.30 -21.21 -1.17
C PRO A 275 9.12 -21.52 -2.44
N GLU A 276 9.79 -22.67 -2.44
CA GLU A 276 10.70 -23.03 -3.53
C GLU A 276 9.99 -23.15 -4.88
N TRP A 277 8.74 -23.61 -4.90
CA TRP A 277 7.96 -23.82 -6.11
C TRP A 277 7.65 -22.51 -6.87
N LEU A 278 7.64 -21.37 -6.17
CA LEU A 278 7.32 -20.07 -6.78
C LEU A 278 8.54 -19.45 -7.48
N ARG A 279 9.75 -19.91 -7.14
CA ARG A 279 11.00 -19.33 -7.66
C ARG A 279 11.10 -19.55 -9.16
N ASP A 280 11.39 -18.48 -9.89
CA ASP A 280 11.77 -18.64 -11.29
C ASP A 280 13.16 -19.29 -11.34
N GLY A 281 13.36 -20.25 -12.25
CA GLY A 281 14.50 -21.17 -12.28
C GLY A 281 15.82 -20.53 -11.84
N ARG A 282 16.52 -21.19 -10.89
CA ARG A 282 17.77 -20.71 -10.28
C ARG A 282 18.65 -20.04 -11.34
N ILE A 283 18.94 -18.75 -11.16
CA ILE A 283 20.09 -18.15 -11.82
C ILE A 283 21.30 -18.93 -11.28
N LYS A 284 21.87 -19.78 -12.12
CA LYS A 284 23.20 -20.32 -11.91
C LYS A 284 24.22 -19.20 -12.04
#